data_AF-I3Y8G0-F1
#
_entry.id   AF-I3Y8G0-F1
#
_cell.length_a   1.000
_cell.length_b   1.000
_cell.length_c   1.000
_cell.angle_alpha   90.00
_cell.angle_beta   90.00
_cell.angle_gamma   90.00
#
_symmetry.space_group_name_H-M   'P 1'
#
loop_
_entity.id
_entity.type
_entity.pdbx_description
1 polymer ?
#
loop_
_entity_poly.entity_id
_entity_poly.type
_entity_poly.pdbx_seq_one_letter_code
_entity_poly.pdbx_strand_id
1 'polypeptide(L)' 'MSTKQSLAIWELCRQGFPLSADDAAKCWKNGQRFDLREKFTVELGRSLEDLIDQCNWEIEKKTETA' A
#
# COMPACT_ATOMS: atom_id res chain seq x y z
N MET A 1 -5.30 -3.54 10.54
CA MET A 1 -4.50 -3.82 9.34
C MET A 1 -4.69 -5.27 8.91
N SER A 2 -4.76 -5.54 7.61
CA SER A 2 -4.69 -6.88 7.02
C SER A 2 -3.23 -7.39 7.01
N THR A 3 -3.02 -8.71 7.00
CA THR A 3 -1.68 -9.34 6.92
C THR A 3 -0.91 -8.88 5.68
N LYS A 4 -1.61 -8.65 4.55
CA LYS A 4 -1.01 -8.16 3.30
C LYS A 4 -0.55 -6.71 3.39
N GLN A 5 -1.33 -5.86 4.08
CA GLN A 5 -0.98 -4.47 4.32
C GLN A 5 0.30 -4.37 5.16
N SER A 6 0.44 -5.21 6.19
CA SER A 6 1.66 -5.30 6.98
C SER A 6 2.86 -5.77 6.16
N LEU A 7 2.66 -6.72 5.24
CA LEU A 7 3.71 -7.18 4.32
C LEU A 7 4.15 -6.07 3.36
N ALA A 8 3.21 -5.30 2.81
CA ALA A 8 3.50 -4.19 1.91
C ALA A 8 4.28 -3.07 2.61
N ILE A 9 3.90 -2.72 3.84
CA ILE A 9 4.63 -1.76 4.68
C ILE A 9 6.05 -2.25 4.94
N TRP A 10 6.22 -3.53 5.27
CA TRP A 10 7.54 -4.12 5.50
C TRP A 10 8.42 -4.07 4.24
N GLU A 11 7.87 -4.43 3.09
CA GLU A 11 8.59 -4.44 1.82
C GLU A 11 9.00 -3.02 1.38
N LEU A 12 8.15 -2.02 1.60
CA LEU A 12 8.47 -0.61 1.40
C LEU A 12 9.63 -0.15 2.29
N CYS A 13 9.60 -0.48 3.58
CA CYS A 13 10.70 -0.20 4.49
C CYS A 13 11.99 -0.92 4.06
N ARG A 14 11.89 -2.19 3.64
CA ARG A 14 13.03 -3.01 3.19
C ARG A 14 13.71 -2.43 1.96
N GLN A 15 12.95 -1.84 1.05
CA GLN A 15 13.47 -1.22 -0.17
C GLN A 15 13.96 0.22 0.04
N GLY A 16 13.88 0.75 1.27
CA GLY A 16 14.39 2.08 1.61
C GLY A 16 13.35 3.20 1.46
N PHE A 17 12.05 2.88 1.46
CA PHE A 17 10.95 3.84 1.35
C PHE A 17 10.11 3.95 2.64
N PRO A 18 10.71 4.28 3.81
CA PRO A 18 10.00 4.28 5.09
C PRO A 18 8.90 5.37 5.17
N LEU A 19 9.08 6.52 4.51
CA LEU A 19 8.06 7.58 4.47
C LEU A 19 6.79 7.12 3.74
N SER A 20 6.97 6.36 2.66
CA SER A 20 5.87 5.83 1.87
C SER A 20 5.20 4.65 2.54
N ALA A 21 5.94 3.88 3.34
CA ALA A 21 5.37 2.86 4.21
C ALA A 21 4.43 3.48 5.26
N ASP A 22 4.83 4.60 5.88
CA ASP A 22 3.99 5.34 6.84
C ASP A 22 2.75 5.96 6.16
N ASP A 23 2.92 6.51 4.97
CA ASP A 23 1.83 7.08 4.17
C ASP A 23 0.82 6.01 3.73
N ALA A 24 1.30 4.86 3.23
CA ALA A 24 0.46 3.71 2.89
C ALA A 24 -0.34 3.21 4.10
N ALA A 25 0.32 3.11 5.26
CA ALA A 25 -0.32 2.73 6.51
C ALA A 25 -1.45 3.70 6.90
N LYS A 26 -1.24 5.01 6.73
CA LYS A 26 -2.25 6.05 6.99
C LYS A 26 -3.41 5.97 6.01
N CYS A 27 -3.15 5.89 4.70
CA CYS A 27 -4.18 5.76 3.67
C CYS A 27 -5.08 4.56 3.96
N TRP A 28 -4.50 3.37 4.11
CA TRP A 28 -5.29 2.17 4.35
C TRP A 28 -6.03 2.18 5.69
N LYS A 29 -5.46 2.77 6.74
CA LYS A 29 -6.16 2.95 8.01
C LYS A 29 -7.39 3.86 7.87
N ASN A 30 -7.32 4.86 6.99
CA ASN A 30 -8.40 5.79 6.72
C ASN A 30 -9.40 5.29 5.67
N GLY A 31 -9.24 4.06 5.16
CA GLY A 31 -10.08 3.53 4.08
C GLY A 31 -9.80 4.19 2.73
N GLN A 32 -8.64 4.82 2.57
CA GLN A 32 -8.20 5.45 1.33
C GLN A 32 -7.22 4.53 0.60
N ARG A 33 -7.21 4.63 -0.74
CA ARG A 33 -6.20 4.00 -1.57
C ARG A 33 -4.87 4.70 -1.42
N PHE A 34 -3.80 3.93 -1.55
CA PHE A 34 -2.44 4.42 -1.61
C PHE A 34 -1.91 4.22 -3.03
N ASP A 35 -1.57 5.32 -3.70
CA ASP A 35 -0.95 5.27 -5.02
C ASP A 35 0.54 5.58 -4.89
N LEU A 36 1.36 4.59 -5.23
CA LEU A 36 2.80 4.71 -5.16
C LEU A 36 3.39 5.21 -6.47
N ARG A 37 2.76 4.95 -7.62
CA ARG A 37 3.23 5.42 -8.94
C ARG A 37 3.18 6.94 -9.03
N GLU A 38 2.21 7.56 -8.36
CA GLU A 38 2.15 9.02 -8.24
C GLU A 38 3.31 9.59 -7.41
N LYS A 39 3.88 8.79 -6.49
CA LYS A 39 4.94 9.21 -5.56
C LYS A 39 6.35 8.83 -5.99
N PHE A 40 6.52 7.80 -6.82
CA PHE A 40 7.83 7.36 -7.30
C PHE A 40 7.82 7.15 -8.81
N THR A 41 8.77 7.79 -9.47
CA THR A 41 9.09 7.56 -10.89
C THR A 41 9.98 6.33 -11.09
N VAL A 42 10.38 5.66 -10.00
CA VAL A 42 11.21 4.45 -10.02
C VAL A 42 10.29 3.24 -10.14
N GLU A 43 10.52 2.39 -11.14
CA GLU A 43 9.84 1.11 -11.24
C GLU A 43 10.14 0.28 -9.98
N LEU A 44 9.14 0.17 -9.10
CA LEU A 44 9.18 -0.85 -8.07
C LEU A 44 9.16 -2.22 -8.76
N GLY A 45 9.75 -3.22 -8.12
CA GLY A 45 9.58 -4.59 -8.60
C GLY A 45 8.10 -4.94 -8.68
N ARG A 46 7.65 -5.52 -9.81
CA ARG A 46 6.24 -5.86 -10.08
C ARG A 46 5.50 -6.49 -8.89
N SER A 47 6.19 -7.33 -8.12
CA SER A 47 5.62 -7.97 -6.93
C SER A 47 5.15 -7.01 -5.83
N LEU A 48 5.80 -5.86 -5.65
CA LEU A 48 5.37 -4.85 -4.67
C LEU A 48 4.18 -4.03 -5.20
N GLU A 49 4.14 -3.75 -6.50
CA GLU A 49 2.99 -3.10 -7.13
C GLU A 49 1.74 -3.97 -7.01
N ASP A 50 1.83 -5.27 -7.38
CA ASP A 50 0.74 -6.23 -7.24
C ASP A 50 0.24 -6.32 -5.78
N LEU A 51 1.17 -6.26 -4.81
CA LEU A 51 0.83 -6.30 -3.39
C LEU A 51 0.10 -5.03 -2.93
N ILE A 52 0.50 -3.85 -3.42
CA ILE A 52 -0.16 -2.57 -3.14
C ILE A 52 -1.55 -2.56 -3.76
N ASP A 53 -1.70 -3.00 -5.01
CA ASP A 53 -2.99 -3.13 -5.68
C ASP A 53 -3.94 -4.04 -4.89
N GLN A 54 -3.43 -5.18 -4.41
CA GLN A 54 -4.24 -6.07 -3.58
C GLN A 54 -4.66 -5.43 -2.26
N CYS A 55 -3.79 -4.64 -1.63
CA CYS A 55 -4.13 -3.89 -0.41
C CYS A 55 -5.20 -2.83 -0.68
N ASN A 56 -5.10 -2.12 -1.82
CA ASN A 56 -6.07 -1.12 -2.25
C ASN A 56 -7.44 -1.75 -2.53
N TRP A 57 -7.47 -2.91 -3.20
CA TRP A 57 -8.71 -3.65 -3.43
C TRP A 57 -9.40 -4.09 -2.12
N GLU A 58 -8.63 -4.53 -1.13
CA GLU A 58 -9.18 -4.87 0.20
C GLU A 58 -9.81 -3.65 0.91
N ILE A 59 -9.28 -2.45 0.65
CA ILE A 59 -9.85 -1.20 1.17
C ILE A 59 -11.15 -0.84 0.46
N GLU A 60 -11.18 -0.87 -0.86
CA GLU A 60 -12.42 -0.59 -1.62
C GLU A 60 -13.56 -1.51 -1.22
N LYS A 61 -13.27 -2.80 -1.09
CA LYS A 61 -14.27 -3.80 -0.67
C LYS A 61 -14.88 -3.48 0.68
N LYS A 62 -14.08 -2.97 1.62
CA LYS A 62 -14.56 -2.53 2.95
C LYS A 62 -15.37 -1.25 2.87
N THR A 63 -14.99 -0.31 2.00
CA THR A 63 -15.72 0.95 1.82
C THR A 63 -17.05 0.75 1.09
N GLU A 64 -17.16 -0.22 0.18
CA GLU A 64 -18.42 -0.58 -0.49
C GLU A 64 -19.45 -1.26 0.44
N THR A 65 -19.03 -1.78 1.60
CA THR A 65 -19.91 -2.48 2.56
C THR A 65 -20.21 -1.69 3.83
N ALA A 66 -19.77 -0.44 3.91
CA ALA A 66 -19.95 0.46 5.07
C ALA A 66 -21.10 1.46 4.89
#